data_AF-A0A956VZK8-F1
#
_entry.id   AF-A0A956VZK8-F1
#
_cell.length_a   1.000
_cell.length_b   1.000
_cell.length_c   1.000
_cell.angle_alpha   90.00
_cell.angle_beta   90.00
_cell.angle_gamma   90.00
#
_symmetry.space_group_name_H-M   'P 1'
#
loop_
_entity.id
_entity.type
_entity.pdbx_description
1 polymer ?
#
loop_
_entity_poly.entity_id
_entity_poly.type
_entity_poly.pdbx_seq_one_letter_code
_entity_poly.pdbx_strand_id
1 'polypeptide(L)'
;MTEGPNHGGKLTGALFTECAEWIWEQLQEEDGMYMAGELVELILATERELMVHMEPIDRIVRVVTDELSVRGVSANPSPVSDQMVRAVVEWEDEFLGLAAIPRSES
;
A
#
# COMPACT_ATOMS: atom_id res chain seq x y z
N MET A 1 -0.52 -34.44 2.33
CA MET A 1 -0.75 -33.22 1.51
C MET A 1 -1.39 -32.23 2.46
N THR A 2 -0.61 -31.32 3.02
CA THR A 2 -1.12 -30.29 3.93
C THR A 2 -1.63 -29.15 3.07
N GLU A 3 -2.95 -29.00 3.02
CA GLU A 3 -3.60 -27.78 2.52
C GLU A 3 -3.12 -26.63 3.42
N GLY A 4 -2.38 -25.68 2.85
CA GLY A 4 -2.05 -24.42 3.51
C GLY A 4 -3.35 -23.62 3.77
N PRO A 5 -3.35 -22.66 4.70
CA PRO A 5 -4.53 -21.85 4.94
C PRO A 5 -4.88 -21.12 3.65
N ASN A 6 -6.08 -21.39 3.15
CA ASN A 6 -6.64 -20.70 1.99
C ASN A 6 -7.04 -19.29 2.45
N HIS A 7 -6.15 -18.30 2.28
CA HIS A 7 -6.43 -16.88 2.52
C HIS A 7 -7.18 -16.28 1.32
N GLY A 8 -8.21 -16.97 0.80
CA GLY A 8 -9.10 -16.45 -0.25
C GLY A 8 -9.99 -15.32 0.30
N GLY A 9 -9.36 -14.26 0.78
CA GLY A 9 -9.95 -13.16 1.52
C GLY A 9 -9.47 -11.81 1.00
N LYS A 10 -10.31 -10.79 1.19
CA LYS A 10 -10.03 -9.41 0.81
C LYS A 10 -9.08 -8.75 1.81
N LEU A 11 -8.26 -7.78 1.37
CA LEU A 11 -7.40 -7.01 2.26
C LEU A 11 -8.24 -6.07 3.13
N THR A 12 -8.67 -6.57 4.30
CA THR A 12 -9.62 -5.87 5.17
C THR A 12 -9.34 -6.14 6.64
N GLY A 13 -9.79 -5.22 7.50
CA GLY A 13 -9.69 -5.37 8.96
C GLY A 13 -8.26 -5.57 9.42
N ALA A 14 -8.02 -6.62 10.23
CA ALA A 14 -6.70 -6.91 10.79
C ALA A 14 -5.63 -7.18 9.72
N LEU A 15 -6.00 -7.81 8.60
CA LEU A 15 -5.03 -8.12 7.54
C LEU A 15 -4.58 -6.85 6.81
N PHE A 16 -5.45 -5.84 6.71
CA PHE A 16 -5.08 -4.54 6.16
C PHE A 16 -4.05 -3.84 7.05
N THR A 17 -4.27 -3.86 8.38
CA THR A 17 -3.30 -3.32 9.35
C THR A 17 -1.97 -4.09 9.28
N GLU A 18 -2.01 -5.42 9.24
CA GLU A 18 -0.82 -6.27 9.11
C GLU A 18 -0.05 -5.95 7.82
N CYS A 19 -0.75 -5.77 6.71
CA CYS A 19 -0.13 -5.38 5.43
C CYS A 19 0.55 -4.02 5.53
N ALA A 20 -0.11 -3.01 6.11
CA ALA A 20 0.46 -1.68 6.27
C ALA A 20 1.70 -1.69 7.19
N GLU A 21 1.65 -2.43 8.30
CA GLU A 21 2.79 -2.62 9.21
C GLU A 21 3.95 -3.32 8.52
N TRP A 22 3.69 -4.40 7.79
CA TRP A 22 4.72 -5.14 7.06
C TRP A 22 5.37 -4.29 5.96
N ILE A 23 4.59 -3.57 5.15
CA ILE A 23 5.12 -2.66 4.12
C ILE A 23 6.01 -1.59 4.77
N TRP A 24 5.59 -1.03 5.91
CA TRP A 24 6.37 -0.03 6.64
C TRP A 24 7.72 -0.58 7.11
N GLU A 25 7.80 -1.84 7.53
CA GLU A 25 9.06 -2.52 7.87
C GLU A 25 9.95 -2.67 6.61
N GLN A 26 9.40 -3.19 5.51
CA GLN A 26 10.14 -3.40 4.26
C GLN A 26 10.73 -2.12 3.67
N LEU A 27 9.97 -1.03 3.69
CA LEU A 27 10.44 0.29 3.20
C LEU A 27 11.68 0.77 3.94
N GLN A 28 11.79 0.48 5.24
CA GLN A 28 12.91 0.92 6.05
C GLN A 28 14.11 -0.02 5.96
N GLU A 29 13.85 -1.33 5.95
CA GLU A 29 14.89 -2.36 5.98
C GLU A 29 15.53 -2.58 4.60
N GLU A 30 14.73 -2.62 3.53
CA GLU A 30 15.20 -2.96 2.19
C GLU A 30 15.45 -1.70 1.33
N ASP A 31 14.53 -0.73 1.36
CA ASP A 31 14.62 0.47 0.49
C ASP A 31 15.36 1.64 1.13
N GLY A 32 15.59 1.59 2.45
CA GLY A 32 16.15 2.71 3.22
C GLY A 32 15.25 3.97 3.21
N MET A 33 13.95 3.79 2.96
CA MET A 33 12.94 4.83 2.90
C MET A 33 12.25 4.96 4.28
N TYR A 34 12.49 6.09 4.95
CA TYR A 34 11.89 6.37 6.25
C TYR A 34 10.65 7.24 6.12
N MET A 35 9.49 6.72 6.52
CA MET A 35 8.23 7.45 6.59
C MET A 35 7.39 6.99 7.79
N ALA A 36 6.37 7.76 8.16
CA ALA A 36 5.45 7.35 9.23
C ALA A 36 4.59 6.16 8.78
N GLY A 37 4.39 5.17 9.66
CA GLY A 37 3.50 4.03 9.36
C GLY A 37 2.07 4.47 9.04
N GLU A 38 1.58 5.51 9.72
CA GLU A 38 0.27 6.13 9.42
C GLU A 38 0.17 6.65 7.97
N LEU A 39 1.30 7.04 7.35
CA LEU A 39 1.32 7.48 5.96
C LEU A 39 1.23 6.29 4.99
N VAL A 40 1.80 5.13 5.33
CA VAL A 40 1.62 3.89 4.56
C VAL A 40 0.15 3.48 4.58
N GLU A 41 -0.45 3.42 5.77
CA GLU A 41 -1.87 3.10 5.93
C GLU A 41 -2.77 4.07 5.15
N LEU A 42 -2.47 5.37 5.22
CA LEU A 42 -3.20 6.40 4.49
C LEU A 42 -3.12 6.23 2.97
N ILE A 43 -1.96 5.86 2.42
CA ILE A 43 -1.79 5.60 0.99
C ILE A 43 -2.68 4.43 0.56
N LEU A 44 -2.61 3.31 1.27
CA LEU A 44 -3.42 2.11 1.02
C LEU A 44 -4.92 2.36 1.17
N ALA A 45 -5.32 3.17 2.15
CA ALA A 45 -6.71 3.56 2.34
C ALA A 45 -7.19 4.46 1.19
N THR A 46 -6.34 5.40 0.74
CA THR A 46 -6.68 6.37 -0.31
C THR A 46 -6.90 5.69 -1.65
N GLU A 47 -6.07 4.71 -2.06
CA GLU A 47 -6.31 3.99 -3.32
C GLU A 47 -7.63 3.17 -3.33
N ARG A 48 -8.04 2.66 -2.16
CA ARG A 48 -9.31 1.94 -1.98
C ARG A 48 -10.49 2.90 -1.98
N GLU A 49 -10.37 4.04 -1.29
CA GLU A 49 -11.36 5.12 -1.28
C GLU A 49 -11.64 5.64 -2.70
N LEU A 50 -10.58 5.80 -3.51
CA LEU A 50 -10.67 6.24 -4.90
C LEU A 50 -11.04 5.12 -5.87
N MET A 51 -11.17 3.87 -5.40
CA MET A 51 -11.43 2.67 -6.19
C MET A 51 -10.43 2.45 -7.34
N VAL A 52 -9.15 2.81 -7.12
CA VAL A 52 -8.08 2.64 -8.11
C VAL A 52 -7.12 1.50 -7.79
N HIS A 53 -7.23 0.85 -6.63
CA HIS A 53 -6.36 -0.26 -6.19
C HIS A 53 -6.18 -1.38 -7.24
N MET A 54 -7.10 -1.60 -8.19
CA MET A 54 -6.96 -2.61 -9.26
C MET A 54 -6.32 -2.09 -10.57
N GLU A 55 -6.03 -0.80 -10.66
CA GLU A 55 -5.47 -0.17 -11.85
C GLU A 55 -3.96 -0.42 -11.96
N PRO A 56 -3.34 -0.15 -13.13
CA PRO A 56 -1.88 -0.20 -13.24
C PRO A 56 -1.20 0.74 -12.24
N ILE A 57 -0.07 0.33 -11.67
CA ILE A 57 0.70 1.10 -10.67
C ILE A 57 0.91 2.56 -11.09
N ASP A 58 1.27 2.83 -12.34
CA ASP A 58 1.48 4.19 -12.83
C ASP A 58 0.25 5.09 -12.66
N ARG A 59 -0.95 4.50 -12.78
CA ARG A 59 -2.20 5.21 -12.58
C ARG A 59 -2.52 5.39 -11.10
N ILE A 60 -2.31 4.35 -10.29
CA ILE A 60 -2.49 4.42 -8.83
C ILE A 60 -1.62 5.53 -8.26
N VAL A 61 -0.33 5.50 -8.56
CA VAL A 61 0.67 6.49 -8.10
C VAL A 61 0.20 7.90 -8.41
N ARG A 62 -0.12 8.17 -9.68
CA ARG A 62 -0.58 9.50 -10.09
C ARG A 62 -1.82 9.95 -9.32
N VAL A 63 -2.85 9.11 -9.26
CA VAL A 63 -4.14 9.48 -8.67
C VAL A 63 -4.03 9.68 -7.16
N VAL A 64 -3.30 8.80 -6.48
CA VAL A 64 -3.12 8.87 -5.02
C VAL A 64 -2.21 10.04 -4.63
N THR A 65 -1.09 10.27 -5.32
CA THR A 65 -0.25 11.45 -5.05
C THR A 65 -1.02 12.74 -5.27
N ASP A 66 -1.77 12.86 -6.37
CA ASP A 66 -2.59 14.04 -6.66
C ASP A 66 -3.62 14.28 -5.54
N GLU A 67 -4.32 13.23 -5.09
CA GLU A 67 -5.30 13.32 -4.01
C GLU A 67 -4.66 13.72 -2.67
N LEU A 68 -3.56 13.09 -2.27
CA LEU A 68 -2.84 13.42 -1.04
C LEU A 68 -2.31 14.87 -1.06
N SER A 69 -1.90 15.35 -2.24
CA SER A 69 -1.51 16.74 -2.44
C SER A 69 -2.68 17.70 -2.22
N VAL A 70 -3.85 17.41 -2.81
CA VAL A 70 -5.09 18.19 -2.62
C VAL A 70 -5.52 18.20 -1.15
N ARG A 71 -5.34 17.09 -0.43
CA ARG A 71 -5.60 16.96 1.02
C ARG A 71 -4.58 17.69 1.90
N GLY A 72 -3.47 18.18 1.34
CA GLY A 72 -2.41 18.85 2.07
C GLY A 72 -1.57 17.91 2.95
N VAL A 73 -1.51 16.61 2.61
CA VAL A 73 -0.73 15.61 3.32
C VAL A 73 0.76 15.79 3.02
N SER A 74 1.61 15.64 4.03
CA SER A 74 3.07 15.76 3.90
C SER A 74 3.79 14.57 4.50
N ALA A 75 4.91 14.18 3.90
CA ALA A 75 5.83 13.16 4.42
C ALA A 75 6.82 13.72 5.46
N ASN A 76 6.82 15.04 5.69
CA ASN A 76 7.70 15.81 6.58
C ASN A 76 9.22 15.61 6.36
N PRO A 77 9.96 16.62 5.88
CA PRO A 77 9.57 18.01 5.62
C PRO A 77 8.96 18.24 4.24
N SER A 78 8.91 17.20 3.39
CA SER A 78 8.50 17.31 1.99
C SER A 78 7.06 16.83 1.77
N PRO A 79 6.41 17.25 0.67
CA PRO A 79 5.18 16.61 0.20
C PRO A 79 5.38 15.11 -0.06
N VAL A 80 4.29 14.35 -0.03
CA VAL A 80 4.29 12.96 -0.50
C VAL A 80 4.69 12.96 -1.98
N SER A 81 5.66 12.12 -2.36
CA SER A 81 6.14 12.02 -3.74
C SER A 81 5.64 10.76 -4.43
N ASP A 82 5.63 10.76 -5.76
CA ASP A 82 5.30 9.58 -6.58
C ASP A 82 6.17 8.37 -6.24
N GLN A 83 7.44 8.60 -5.88
CA GLN A 83 8.35 7.52 -5.49
C GLN A 83 7.89 6.84 -4.20
N MET A 84 7.40 7.62 -3.22
CA MET A 84 6.90 7.08 -1.96
C MET A 84 5.63 6.25 -2.16
N VAL A 85 4.67 6.80 -2.93
CA VAL A 85 3.43 6.08 -3.24
C VAL A 85 3.74 4.82 -4.03
N ARG A 86 4.64 4.89 -5.02
CA ARG A 86 5.06 3.73 -5.81
C ARG A 86 5.63 2.62 -4.93
N ALA A 87 6.57 2.96 -4.06
CA ALA A 87 7.22 1.97 -3.20
C ALA A 87 6.19 1.25 -2.31
N VAL A 88 5.25 1.99 -1.72
CA VAL A 88 4.15 1.39 -0.93
C VAL A 88 3.31 0.41 -1.76
N VAL A 89 2.93 0.79 -2.97
CA VAL A 89 2.09 -0.04 -3.84
C VAL A 89 2.84 -1.27 -4.38
N GLU A 90 4.13 -1.14 -4.67
CA GLU A 90 4.98 -2.25 -5.10
C GLU A 90 5.14 -3.28 -3.97
N TRP A 91 5.37 -2.84 -2.73
CA TRP A 91 5.40 -3.74 -1.57
C TRP A 91 4.04 -4.36 -1.25
N GLU A 92 2.94 -3.65 -1.47
CA GLU A 92 1.60 -4.23 -1.36
C GLU A 92 1.41 -5.38 -2.36
N ASP A 93 1.85 -5.23 -3.62
CA ASP A 93 1.80 -6.32 -4.61
C ASP A 93 2.57 -7.56 -4.12
N GLU A 94 3.73 -7.37 -3.49
CA GLU A 94 4.50 -8.47 -2.91
C GLU A 94 3.77 -9.12 -1.73
N PHE A 95 3.23 -8.33 -0.81
CA PHE A 95 2.46 -8.85 0.33
C PHE A 95 1.26 -9.67 -0.15
N LEU A 96 0.48 -9.15 -1.08
CA LEU A 96 -0.66 -9.83 -1.67
C LEU A 96 -0.25 -11.13 -2.37
N GLY A 97 0.89 -11.12 -3.07
CA GLY A 97 1.49 -12.31 -3.67
C GLY A 97 1.85 -13.38 -2.64
N LEU A 98 2.43 -13.00 -1.50
CA LEU A 98 2.76 -13.91 -0.39
C LEU A 98 1.50 -14.44 0.30
N ALA A 99 0.48 -13.60 0.44
CA ALA A 99 -0.82 -13.97 1.02
C ALA A 99 -1.72 -14.77 0.06
N ALA A 100 -1.31 -14.93 -1.21
CA ALA A 100 -2.11 -15.53 -2.28
C ALA A 100 -3.47 -14.82 -2.50
N ILE A 101 -3.50 -13.50 -2.32
CA ILE A 101 -4.69 -12.65 -2.51
C ILE A 101 -4.56 -11.94 -3.87
N PRO A 102 -5.49 -12.15 -4.82
CA PRO A 102 -5.50 -11.38 -6.04
C PRO A 102 -5.80 -9.90 -5.75
N ARG A 103 -5.06 -8.98 -6.36
CA ARG A 103 -5.31 -7.53 -6.24
C ARG A 103 -6.74 -7.14 -6.66
N SER A 104 -7.35 -7.91 -7.57
CA SER A 104 -8.76 -7.76 -7.97
C SER A 104 -9.78 -8.11 -6.90
N GLU A 105 -9.36 -8.82 -5.84
CA GLU A 105 -10.19 -9.26 -4.73
C GLU A 105 -9.88 -8.52 -3.43
N SER A 106 -8.82 -7.70 -3.42
CA SER A 106 -8.36 -6.92 -2.27
C SER A 106 -9.17 -5.64 -2.07
#